data_AF-A0A257AR37-F1
#
_entry.id   AF-A0A257AR37-F1
#
_cell.length_a   1.000
_cell.length_b   1.000
_cell.length_c   1.000
_cell.angle_alpha   90.00
_cell.angle_beta   90.00
_cell.angle_gamma   90.00
#
_symmetry.space_group_name_H-M   'P 1'
#
loop_
_entity.id
_entity.type
_entity.pdbx_description
1 polymer ?
#
loop_
_entity_poly.entity_id
_entity_poly.type
_entity_poly.pdbx_seq_one_letter_code
_entity_poly.pdbx_strand_id
1 'polypeptide(L)'
;MQGKQEDNVIYIGSKPVMSYVLAVVTQFNNGFDDVVIKARGRAISRAVDTAEVVRNKFMPNVEVKDIKIATEMIEGREGGGGDKANVSSMEITMKTKA
;
A
#
# COMPACT_ATOMS: atom_id res chain seq x y z
N MET A 1 22.74 12.30 1.09
CA MET A 1 21.38 12.83 0.85
C MET A 1 20.43 11.97 1.67
N GLN A 2 19.89 12.52 2.76
CA GLN A 2 18.97 11.80 3.64
C GLN A 2 17.69 11.50 2.87
N GLY A 3 17.34 10.21 2.78
CA GLY A 3 16.14 9.75 2.09
C GLY A 3 14.92 10.38 2.74
N LYS A 4 14.16 11.13 1.95
CA LYS A 4 12.83 11.60 2.32
C LYS A 4 12.04 10.35 2.69
N GLN A 5 11.69 10.20 3.96
CA GLN A 5 10.76 9.17 4.39
C GLN A 5 9.51 9.39 3.54
N GLU A 6 9.10 8.38 2.76
CA GLU A 6 7.89 8.48 1.93
C GLU A 6 6.68 8.46 2.86
N ASP A 7 6.45 9.56 3.56
CA ASP A 7 5.51 9.63 4.68
C ASP A 7 4.07 9.34 4.23
N ASN A 8 3.76 9.46 2.93
CA ASN A 8 2.47 9.09 2.37
C ASN A 8 2.36 7.63 1.90
N VAL A 9 3.35 6.77 2.14
CA VAL A 9 3.37 5.38 1.64
C VAL A 9 3.10 4.37 2.76
N ILE A 10 2.18 3.44 2.50
CA ILE A 10 1.79 2.37 3.43
C ILE A 10 2.05 1.01 2.79
N TYR A 11 2.97 0.26 3.39
CA TYR A 11 3.32 -1.09 2.96
C TYR A 11 2.42 -2.14 3.63
N ILE A 12 1.69 -2.91 2.82
CA ILE A 12 0.81 -3.97 3.28
C ILE A 12 1.59 -5.28 3.43
N GLY A 13 1.51 -5.87 4.62
CA GLY A 13 2.25 -7.06 5.05
C GLY A 13 1.32 -8.13 5.59
N SER A 14 1.53 -8.58 6.84
CA SER A 14 0.75 -9.64 7.50
C SER A 14 -0.20 -9.15 8.61
N LYS A 15 -0.25 -7.84 8.92
CA LYS A 15 -1.15 -7.29 9.95
C LYS A 15 -2.64 -7.36 9.51
N PRO A 16 -3.61 -7.30 10.44
CA PRO A 16 -5.02 -7.21 10.09
C PRO A 16 -5.34 -5.99 9.21
N VAL A 17 -6.36 -6.10 8.35
CA VAL A 17 -6.80 -5.03 7.42
C VAL A 17 -6.99 -3.69 8.16
N MET A 18 -7.63 -3.72 9.33
CA MET A 18 -7.95 -2.51 10.11
C MET A 18 -6.72 -1.74 10.58
N SER A 19 -5.57 -2.40 10.79
CA SER A 19 -4.32 -1.71 11.13
C SER A 19 -3.85 -0.82 9.97
N TYR A 20 -4.05 -1.26 8.73
CA TYR A 20 -3.69 -0.49 7.54
C TYR A 20 -4.72 0.59 7.23
N VAL A 21 -6.01 0.31 7.45
CA VAL A 21 -7.07 1.33 7.34
C VAL A 21 -6.78 2.50 8.27
N LEU A 22 -6.45 2.22 9.54
CA LEU A 22 -6.08 3.27 10.50
C LEU A 22 -4.88 4.07 10.00
N ALA A 23 -3.83 3.42 9.50
CA ALA A 23 -2.66 4.09 8.97
C ALA A 23 -3.01 5.04 7.80
N VAL A 24 -3.88 4.60 6.86
CA VAL A 24 -4.31 5.45 5.72
C VAL A 24 -5.06 6.67 6.23
N VAL A 25 -6.02 6.49 7.14
CA VAL A 25 -6.80 7.59 7.73
C VAL A 25 -5.90 8.57 8.48
N THR A 26 -4.92 8.06 9.25
CA THR A 26 -3.95 8.90 9.95
C THR A 26 -3.16 9.77 8.99
N GLN A 27 -2.70 9.24 7.84
CA GLN A 27 -1.98 10.07 6.88
C GLN A 27 -2.85 11.16 6.25
N PHE A 28 -4.09 10.87 5.85
CA PHE A 28 -4.97 11.93 5.39
C PHE A 28 -5.24 13.00 6.48
N ASN A 29 -5.41 12.59 7.74
CA ASN A 29 -5.58 13.51 8.86
C ASN A 29 -4.32 14.35 9.16
N ASN A 30 -3.14 13.84 8.81
CA ASN A 30 -1.88 14.57 8.89
C ASN A 30 -1.70 15.58 7.73
N GLY A 31 -2.68 15.70 6.83
CA GLY A 31 -2.68 16.69 5.75
C GLY A 31 -2.04 16.22 4.45
N PHE A 32 -1.82 14.92 4.26
CA PHE A 32 -1.36 14.41 2.97
C PHE A 32 -2.49 14.46 1.93
N ASP A 33 -2.21 15.05 0.75
CA ASP A 33 -3.17 15.14 -0.36
C ASP A 33 -3.46 13.78 -1.01
N ASP A 34 -2.46 12.90 -1.00
CA ASP A 34 -2.58 11.52 -1.45
C ASP A 34 -1.86 10.54 -0.51
N VAL A 35 -2.31 9.29 -0.53
CA VAL A 35 -1.72 8.18 0.22
C VAL A 35 -1.56 7.00 -0.74
N VAL A 36 -0.37 6.40 -0.77
CA VAL A 36 -0.04 5.29 -1.66
C VAL A 36 0.03 3.99 -0.86
N ILE A 37 -0.83 3.03 -1.20
CA ILE A 37 -0.84 1.70 -0.62
C ILE A 37 -0.02 0.77 -1.52
N LYS A 38 1.07 0.20 -1.01
CA LYS A 38 1.93 -0.72 -1.75
C LYS A 38 1.85 -2.13 -1.18
N ALA A 39 1.76 -3.13 -2.06
CA ALA A 39 1.69 -4.53 -1.66
C ALA A 39 2.30 -5.44 -2.71
N ARG A 40 2.64 -6.66 -2.30
CA ARG A 40 3.13 -7.71 -3.21
C ARG A 40 2.65 -9.09 -2.81
N GLY A 41 2.57 -9.98 -3.80
CA GLY A 41 2.10 -11.34 -3.67
C GLY A 41 0.73 -11.41 -3.00
N ARG A 42 0.60 -12.30 -2.01
CA ARG A 42 -0.67 -12.54 -1.29
C ARG A 42 -1.20 -11.32 -0.52
N ALA A 43 -0.37 -10.31 -0.27
CA ALA A 43 -0.79 -9.08 0.41
C ALA A 43 -1.62 -8.15 -0.49
N ILE A 44 -1.65 -8.39 -1.81
CA ILE A 44 -2.39 -7.56 -2.76
C ILE A 44 -3.89 -7.54 -2.44
N SER A 45 -4.50 -8.68 -2.11
CA SER A 45 -5.93 -8.70 -1.74
C SER A 45 -6.21 -7.80 -0.54
N ARG A 46 -5.31 -7.80 0.45
CA ARG A 46 -5.42 -6.94 1.62
C ARG A 46 -5.27 -5.46 1.28
N ALA A 47 -4.43 -5.11 0.31
CA ALA A 47 -4.31 -3.73 -0.16
C ALA A 47 -5.63 -3.23 -0.76
N VAL A 48 -6.27 -4.06 -1.58
CA VAL A 48 -7.60 -3.77 -2.13
C VAL A 48 -8.63 -3.63 -1.02
N ASP A 49 -8.67 -4.57 -0.06
CA ASP A 49 -9.57 -4.50 1.09
C ASP A 49 -9.36 -3.21 1.90
N THR A 50 -8.11 -2.81 2.13
CA THR A 50 -7.78 -1.56 2.82
C THR A 50 -8.31 -0.35 2.04
N ALA A 51 -8.05 -0.25 0.74
CA ALA A 51 -8.54 0.85 -0.09
C ALA A 51 -10.08 0.94 -0.10
N GLU A 52 -10.76 -0.20 -0.27
CA GLU A 52 -12.23 -0.26 -0.27
C GLU A 52 -12.83 0.10 1.09
N VAL A 53 -12.27 -0.40 2.19
CA VAL A 53 -12.77 -0.07 3.52
C VAL A 53 -12.59 1.41 3.82
N VAL A 54 -11.44 2.00 3.46
CA VAL A 54 -11.20 3.44 3.62
C VAL A 54 -12.26 4.24 2.88
N ARG A 55 -12.40 4.08 1.55
CA ARG A 55 -13.30 4.92 0.76
C ARG A 55 -14.80 4.68 1.03
N ASN A 56 -15.19 3.47 1.44
CA ASN A 56 -16.61 3.14 1.62
C ASN A 56 -17.10 3.35 3.06
N LYS A 57 -16.23 3.27 4.08
CA LYS A 57 -16.65 3.30 5.49
C LYS A 57 -16.06 4.44 6.31
N PHE A 58 -14.82 4.84 6.05
CA PHE A 58 -14.10 5.77 6.93
C PHE A 58 -13.91 7.17 6.34
N MET A 59 -13.64 7.26 5.03
CA MET A 59 -13.40 8.52 4.32
C MET A 59 -14.13 8.52 2.97
N PRO A 60 -15.47 8.74 2.95
CA PRO A 60 -16.27 8.77 1.71
C PRO A 60 -15.86 9.85 0.70
N ASN A 61 -15.10 10.85 1.15
CA ASN A 61 -14.51 11.90 0.35
C ASN A 61 -13.16 11.51 -0.27
N VAL A 62 -12.67 10.29 -0.07
CA VAL A 62 -11.46 9.77 -0.71
C VAL A 62 -11.84 8.84 -1.87
N GLU A 63 -11.07 8.89 -2.95
CA GLU A 63 -11.22 8.05 -4.13
C GLU A 63 -9.90 7.41 -4.56
N VAL A 64 -9.99 6.39 -5.42
CA VAL A 64 -8.82 5.78 -6.04
C VAL A 64 -8.43 6.64 -7.24
N LYS A 65 -7.23 7.21 -7.20
CA LYS A 65 -6.67 8.04 -8.27
C LYS A 65 -5.98 7.20 -9.35
N ASP A 66 -5.21 6.20 -8.96
CA ASP A 66 -4.42 5.36 -9.87
C ASP A 66 -4.15 3.98 -9.27
N ILE A 67 -4.03 2.96 -10.13
CA ILE A 67 -3.62 1.61 -9.75
C ILE A 67 -2.53 1.15 -10.71
N LYS A 68 -1.37 0.81 -10.16
CA LYS A 68 -0.24 0.25 -10.91
C LYS A 68 0.01 -1.17 -10.47
N ILE A 69 0.34 -2.04 -11.42
CA ILE A 69 0.77 -3.41 -11.17
C ILE A 69 2.11 -3.66 -11.84
N ALA A 70 2.95 -4.47 -11.21
CA ALA A 70 4.27 -4.82 -11.74
C ALA A 70 4.68 -6.22 -11.27
N THR A 71 5.89 -6.62 -11.68
CA THR A 71 6.59 -7.80 -11.13
C THR A 71 7.88 -7.31 -10.49
N GLU A 72 8.08 -7.64 -9.22
CA GLU A 72 9.33 -7.39 -8.49
C GLU A 72 10.14 -8.68 -8.41
N MET A 73 11.45 -8.58 -8.67
CA MET A 73 12.39 -9.65 -8.34
C MET A 73 12.82 -9.49 -6.88
N ILE A 74 12.55 -10.50 -6.07
CA ILE A 74 12.95 -10.56 -4.67
C ILE A 74 14.05 -11.61 -4.54
N GLU A 75 15.12 -11.25 -3.83
CA GLU A 75 16.15 -12.21 -3.45
C GLU A 75 15.60 -13.14 -2.35
N GLY A 76 15.75 -14.46 -2.54
CA GLY A 76 15.40 -15.43 -1.51
C GLY A 76 16.14 -15.16 -0.19
N ARG A 77 15.51 -15.44 0.95
CA ARG A 77 16.18 -15.38 2.26
C ARG A 77 17.41 -16.27 2.24
N GLU A 78 18.57 -15.72 2.61
CA GLU A 78 19.84 -16.45 2.73
C GLU A 78 19.64 -17.79 3.44
N GLY A 79 20.05 -18.88 2.78
CA GLY A 79 20.02 -20.22 3.38
C GLY A 79 19.81 -21.42 2.46
N GLY A 80 19.50 -21.22 1.17
CA GLY A 80 19.40 -22.35 0.24
C GLY A 80 19.16 -21.92 -1.20
N GLY A 81 20.25 -21.72 -1.96
CA GLY A 81 20.23 -21.39 -3.40
C GLY A 81 19.66 -20.00 -3.70
N GLY A 82 20.51 -19.06 -4.12
CA GLY A 82 20.18 -17.65 -4.40
C GLY A 82 19.23 -17.41 -5.59
N ASP A 83 18.12 -18.13 -5.67
CA ASP A 83 17.14 -17.96 -6.72
C ASP A 83 16.29 -16.72 -6.47
N LYS A 84 16.34 -15.81 -7.45
CA LYS A 84 15.47 -14.63 -7.51
C LYS A 84 14.04 -15.10 -7.80
N ALA A 85 13.09 -14.67 -6.98
CA ALA A 85 11.68 -14.95 -7.18
C ALA A 85 10.97 -13.74 -7.79
N ASN A 86 10.25 -13.96 -8.88
CA ASN A 86 9.32 -12.97 -9.44
C ASN A 86 8.03 -12.95 -8.60
N VAL A 87 7.67 -11.78 -8.08
CA VAL A 87 6.47 -11.58 -7.27
C VAL A 87 5.67 -10.43 -7.82
N SER A 88 4.37 -10.65 -8.07
CA SER A 88 3.45 -9.58 -8.46
C SER A 88 3.40 -8.49 -7.40
N SER A 89 3.42 -7.23 -7.80
CA SER A 89 3.26 -6.07 -6.93
C SER A 89 2.15 -5.15 -7.41
N MET A 90 1.62 -4.35 -6.48
CA MET A 90 0.55 -3.39 -6.72
C MET A 90 0.82 -2.11 -5.93
N GLU A 91 0.53 -0.97 -6.54
CA GLU A 91 0.43 0.34 -5.92
C GLU A 91 -0.97 0.91 -6.15
N ILE A 92 -1.66 1.32 -5.09
CA ILE A 92 -2.96 2.01 -5.16
C ILE A 92 -2.75 3.43 -4.62
N THR A 93 -2.95 4.44 -5.46
CA THR A 93 -2.92 5.84 -5.02
C THR A 93 -4.32 6.29 -4.65
N MET A 94 -4.52 6.65 -3.40
CA MET A 94 -5.77 7.22 -2.87
C MET A 94 -5.63 8.74 -2.81
N LYS A 95 -6.67 9.50 -3.15
CA LYS A 95 -6.69 10.97 -3.09
C LYS A 95 -8.04 11.47 -2.55
N THR A 96 -8.06 12.60 -1.88
CA THR A 96 -9.31 13.32 -1.62
C THR A 96 -9.95 13.78 -2.94
N LYS A 97 -11.28 13.69 -3.01
CA LYS A 97 -12.09 14.23 -4.11
C LYS A 97 -11.92 15.74 -4.14
N ALA A 98 -11.76 16.28 -5.35
CA ALA A 98 -11.73 17.72 -5.59
C ALA A 98 -13.10 18.37 -5.39
#